data_AF-A0A2R6FTK2-F1
#
_entry.id   AF-A0A2R6FTK2-F1
#
_cell.length_a   1.000
_cell.length_b   1.000
_cell.length_c   1.000
_cell.angle_alpha   90.00
_cell.angle_beta   90.00
_cell.angle_gamma   90.00
#
_symmetry.space_group_name_H-M   'P 1'
#
loop_
_entity.id
_entity.type
_entity.pdbx_description
1 polymer ?
#
loop_
_entity_poly.entity_id
_entity_poly.type
_entity_poly.pdbx_seq_one_letter_code
_entity_poly.pdbx_strand_id
1 'polypeptide(L)'
;VPTLCHYAAGVTKELERGGQRVRYRAAACTGKLYHVDLYAVTGDTGAFDPGVYHFDPGSGVFDVLREGDYRGTLAAATAGYPGVADAPVTFVATSEWWRNAWKYRERTYRHAFWDAGTVLANLLAAAHGSGHRAAVVTAFVDDPVVDILGVDPDEEAPVALAPVGSGSPVPDDAGPSTVDPIDPDVVRSSDPVEYPLVPDAWRQSRLDDGAAARKWRERFGAEAADASLGAERPDDWVDLDPVDADTASARPVDATIERRGSLREYSHDPVSARTFATVLDRALGGVPADCFGAGALAGLVDVYCLVHAVEGVEPGTYEYHPGACALERVRDTDREAAGELALGQSVVGDAAQLEAGVDLGRLYLATYAHLGLGGRGFTFFDERVGEYLGDHAGDQLPMTLFAFGKPSESVRG
;
A
#
# COMPACT_ATOMS: atom_id res chain seq x y z
N VAL A 1 4.06 11.67 -15.51
CA VAL A 1 3.42 12.01 -14.21
C VAL A 1 1.89 11.83 -14.22
N PRO A 2 1.06 12.53 -15.02
CA PRO A 2 -0.40 12.61 -14.78
C PRO A 2 -1.14 11.27 -14.77
N THR A 3 -0.83 10.38 -15.72
CA THR A 3 -1.42 9.03 -15.81
C THR A 3 -1.17 8.19 -14.55
N LEU A 4 0.00 8.34 -13.94
CA LEU A 4 0.36 7.62 -12.71
C LEU A 4 -0.47 8.13 -11.53
N CYS A 5 -0.57 9.44 -11.35
CA CYS A 5 -1.39 10.06 -10.31
C CYS A 5 -2.89 9.74 -10.48
N HIS A 6 -3.40 9.75 -11.72
CA HIS A 6 -4.79 9.41 -12.01
C HIS A 6 -5.12 7.97 -11.59
N TYR A 7 -4.29 6.99 -11.96
CA TYR A 7 -4.54 5.59 -11.60
C TYR A 7 -4.13 5.24 -10.16
N ALA A 8 -3.24 6.01 -9.52
CA ALA A 8 -2.95 5.88 -8.09
C ALA A 8 -4.07 6.44 -7.21
N ALA A 9 -4.43 7.73 -7.39
CA ALA A 9 -5.31 8.47 -6.49
C ALA A 9 -6.46 9.25 -7.18
N GLY A 10 -6.48 9.39 -8.51
CA GLY A 10 -7.51 10.16 -9.23
C GLY A 10 -8.93 9.61 -9.09
N VAL A 11 -9.95 10.42 -9.36
CA VAL A 11 -11.35 9.96 -9.42
C VAL A 11 -11.59 9.12 -10.68
N THR A 12 -11.89 7.83 -10.50
CA THR A 12 -12.15 6.86 -11.59
C THR A 12 -13.64 6.55 -11.78
N LYS A 13 -14.49 6.82 -10.78
CA LYS A 13 -15.92 6.50 -10.86
C LYS A 13 -16.79 7.52 -10.11
N GLU A 14 -17.98 7.76 -10.62
CA GLU A 14 -18.97 8.65 -10.01
C GLU A 14 -20.36 8.01 -10.10
N LEU A 15 -21.09 7.97 -8.98
CA LEU A 15 -22.37 7.26 -8.84
C LEU A 15 -23.41 8.13 -8.13
N GLU A 16 -24.64 8.16 -8.62
CA GLU A 16 -25.77 8.74 -7.90
C GLU A 16 -26.20 7.83 -6.75
N ARG A 17 -26.29 8.36 -5.53
CA ARG A 17 -26.76 7.66 -4.33
C ARG A 17 -27.58 8.60 -3.45
N GLY A 18 -28.83 8.26 -3.17
CA GLY A 18 -29.71 9.08 -2.32
C GLY A 18 -30.00 10.49 -2.86
N GLY A 19 -29.88 10.70 -4.17
CA GLY A 19 -29.97 12.03 -4.79
C GLY A 19 -28.71 12.89 -4.68
N GLN A 20 -27.58 12.31 -4.26
CA GLN A 20 -26.27 12.95 -4.25
C GLN A 20 -25.30 12.22 -5.19
N ARG A 21 -24.47 13.00 -5.89
CA ARG A 21 -23.45 12.52 -6.81
C ARG A 21 -22.16 12.19 -6.06
N VAL A 22 -21.80 10.91 -6.01
CA VAL A 22 -20.73 10.37 -5.17
C VAL A 22 -19.53 9.92 -6.01
N ARG A 23 -18.43 10.68 -5.93
CA ARG A 23 -17.12 10.34 -6.54
C ARG A 23 -16.38 9.27 -5.75
N TYR A 24 -15.60 8.45 -6.45
CA TYR A 24 -14.71 7.42 -5.91
C TYR A 24 -13.31 7.54 -6.54
N ARG A 25 -12.27 7.60 -5.71
CA ARG A 25 -10.85 7.57 -6.15
C ARG A 25 -10.42 6.15 -6.58
N ALA A 26 -9.31 6.08 -7.33
CA ALA A 26 -8.73 4.88 -7.89
C ALA A 26 -8.34 3.85 -6.82
N ALA A 27 -7.60 4.25 -5.79
CA ALA A 27 -7.32 3.43 -4.61
C ALA A 27 -8.58 3.12 -3.78
N ALA A 28 -8.58 1.96 -3.11
CA ALA A 28 -9.55 1.65 -2.07
C ALA A 28 -9.09 2.28 -0.75
N CYS A 29 -9.99 2.88 0.02
CA CYS A 29 -9.63 3.53 1.29
C CYS A 29 -10.63 3.24 2.43
N THR A 30 -10.13 3.33 3.66
CA THR A 30 -10.90 3.26 4.89
C THR A 30 -11.99 4.32 4.93
N GLY A 31 -13.20 3.88 5.27
CA GLY A 31 -14.38 4.74 5.44
C GLY A 31 -14.85 5.56 4.24
N LYS A 32 -14.19 5.46 3.07
CA LYS A 32 -14.34 6.35 1.91
C LYS A 32 -13.89 7.80 2.18
N LEU A 33 -12.87 7.99 3.03
CA LEU A 33 -12.46 9.30 3.54
C LEU A 33 -11.40 10.04 2.71
N TYR A 34 -10.45 9.31 2.09
CA TYR A 34 -9.39 9.86 1.23
C TYR A 34 -8.50 10.93 1.90
N HIS A 35 -7.80 10.51 2.95
CA HIS A 35 -6.80 11.31 3.67
C HIS A 35 -5.38 11.23 3.09
N VAL A 36 -5.11 10.23 2.25
CA VAL A 36 -3.85 10.12 1.51
C VAL A 36 -3.93 10.95 0.24
N ASP A 37 -3.03 11.91 0.12
CA ASP A 37 -2.76 12.65 -1.10
C ASP A 37 -1.37 12.28 -1.66
N LEU A 38 -1.06 12.82 -2.84
CA LEU A 38 0.17 12.50 -3.56
C LEU A 38 0.86 13.79 -4.03
N TYR A 39 2.14 13.88 -3.69
CA TYR A 39 3.03 14.92 -4.16
C TYR A 39 4.02 14.31 -5.16
N ALA A 40 4.49 15.09 -6.12
CA ALA A 40 5.49 14.69 -7.11
C ALA A 40 6.67 15.67 -7.06
N VAL A 41 7.87 15.14 -6.80
CA VAL A 41 9.13 15.88 -6.92
C VAL A 41 9.79 15.45 -8.23
N THR A 42 9.83 16.36 -9.19
CA THR A 42 10.27 16.11 -10.57
C THR A 42 11.61 16.78 -10.88
N GLY A 43 12.38 16.17 -11.77
CA GLY A 43 13.33 16.88 -12.63
C GLY A 43 12.64 17.31 -13.93
N ASP A 44 13.40 17.58 -14.98
CA ASP A 44 12.82 17.72 -16.32
C ASP A 44 12.24 16.37 -16.78
N THR A 45 10.92 16.32 -16.94
CA THR A 45 10.20 15.16 -17.48
C THR A 45 9.53 15.46 -18.82
N GLY A 46 9.83 16.60 -19.44
CA GLY A 46 9.25 17.12 -20.70
C GLY A 46 7.78 17.54 -20.62
N ALA A 47 7.01 16.99 -19.67
CA ALA A 47 5.63 17.39 -19.37
C ALA A 47 5.51 18.19 -18.05
N PHE A 48 6.52 18.12 -17.19
CA PHE A 48 6.71 18.92 -15.98
C PHE A 48 8.18 19.37 -15.98
N ASP A 49 8.38 20.65 -15.67
CA ASP A 49 9.67 21.21 -15.30
C ASP A 49 10.16 20.63 -13.96
N PRO A 50 11.42 20.89 -13.55
CA PRO A 50 11.87 20.56 -12.20
C PRO A 50 11.07 21.33 -11.14
N GLY A 51 10.50 20.62 -10.16
CA GLY A 51 9.67 21.24 -9.13
C GLY A 51 9.11 20.28 -8.09
N VAL A 52 8.31 20.83 -7.17
CA VAL A 52 7.48 20.09 -6.21
C VAL A 52 6.01 20.43 -6.49
N TYR A 53 5.20 19.41 -6.71
CA TYR A 53 3.81 19.55 -7.12
C TYR A 53 2.88 18.72 -6.23
N HIS A 54 1.76 19.30 -5.78
CA HIS A 54 0.63 18.54 -5.21
C HIS A 54 -0.32 18.11 -6.34
N PHE A 55 -0.90 16.91 -6.26
CA PHE A 55 -1.92 16.45 -7.22
C PHE A 55 -3.32 16.56 -6.64
N ASP A 56 -4.20 17.38 -7.22
CA ASP A 56 -5.63 17.35 -6.89
C ASP A 56 -6.36 16.23 -7.66
N PRO A 57 -6.79 15.14 -7.00
CA PRO A 57 -7.54 14.07 -7.66
C PRO A 57 -8.99 14.44 -7.97
N GLY A 58 -9.49 15.57 -7.47
CA GLY A 58 -10.84 16.09 -7.68
C GLY A 58 -11.06 16.77 -9.02
N SER A 59 -10.04 17.45 -9.55
CA SER A 59 -9.99 18.04 -10.90
C SER A 59 -8.99 17.36 -11.83
N GLY A 60 -7.97 16.70 -11.30
CA GLY A 60 -6.88 16.06 -12.05
C GLY A 60 -5.73 16.99 -12.41
N VAL A 61 -5.66 18.19 -11.82
CA VAL A 61 -4.56 19.16 -12.02
C VAL A 61 -3.43 18.96 -11.00
N PHE A 62 -2.36 19.74 -11.17
CA PHE A 62 -1.23 19.78 -10.26
C PHE A 62 -1.01 21.22 -9.78
N ASP A 63 -0.97 21.41 -8.47
CA ASP A 63 -0.65 22.69 -7.84
C ASP A 63 0.87 22.79 -7.69
N VAL A 64 1.47 23.88 -8.16
CA VAL A 64 2.92 24.10 -8.05
C VAL A 64 3.23 24.64 -6.66
N LEU A 65 3.96 23.87 -5.86
CA LEU A 65 4.40 24.28 -4.53
C LEU A 65 5.77 24.96 -4.59
N ARG A 66 6.67 24.42 -5.42
CA ARG A 66 8.04 24.93 -5.60
C ARG A 66 8.52 24.74 -7.03
N GLU A 67 9.18 25.74 -7.58
CA GLU A 67 9.94 25.65 -8.84
C GLU A 67 11.42 25.33 -8.53
N GLY A 68 12.06 24.49 -9.34
CA GLY A 68 13.47 24.07 -9.19
C GLY A 68 13.64 22.58 -8.85
N ASP A 69 14.85 22.04 -9.06
CA ASP A 69 15.11 20.60 -8.87
C ASP A 69 15.38 20.24 -7.39
N TYR A 70 14.34 19.80 -6.69
CA TYR A 70 14.43 19.35 -5.29
C TYR A 70 14.78 17.86 -5.14
N ARG A 71 15.07 17.13 -6.24
CA ARG A 71 15.43 15.71 -6.15
C ARG A 71 16.73 15.48 -5.37
N GLY A 72 17.66 16.44 -5.40
CA GLY A 72 18.86 16.42 -4.57
C GLY A 72 18.56 16.33 -3.06
N THR A 73 17.55 17.07 -2.60
CA THR A 73 17.07 17.00 -1.20
C THR A 73 16.48 15.62 -0.88
N LEU A 74 15.66 15.03 -1.75
CA LEU A 74 15.14 13.66 -1.55
C LEU A 74 16.23 12.58 -1.61
N ALA A 75 17.22 12.73 -2.49
CA ALA A 75 18.37 11.84 -2.55
C ALA A 75 19.21 11.92 -1.27
N ALA A 76 19.41 13.13 -0.72
CA ALA A 76 20.08 13.34 0.56
C ALA A 76 19.26 12.76 1.73
N ALA A 77 17.95 12.99 1.77
CA ALA A 77 17.04 12.47 2.80
C ALA A 77 17.01 10.93 2.82
N THR A 78 17.07 10.27 1.67
CA THR A 78 17.19 8.81 1.58
C THR A 78 18.61 8.29 1.80
N ALA A 79 19.55 9.13 2.24
CA ALA A 79 20.95 8.82 2.49
C ALA A 79 21.75 8.37 1.25
N GLY A 80 21.35 8.85 0.08
CA GLY A 80 21.91 8.49 -1.23
C GLY A 80 21.32 7.21 -1.82
N TYR A 81 20.05 6.87 -1.53
CA TYR A 81 19.45 5.64 -2.05
C TYR A 81 19.37 5.68 -3.59
N PRO A 82 20.01 4.75 -4.33
CA PRO A 82 20.15 4.86 -5.77
C PRO A 82 18.82 4.95 -6.54
N GLY A 83 17.76 4.32 -6.02
CA GLY A 83 16.43 4.38 -6.62
C GLY A 83 15.84 5.79 -6.65
N VAL A 84 16.13 6.63 -5.65
CA VAL A 84 15.67 8.04 -5.62
C VAL A 84 16.68 8.95 -6.32
N ALA A 85 17.98 8.70 -6.16
CA ALA A 85 19.03 9.51 -6.77
C ALA A 85 19.08 9.46 -8.30
N ASP A 86 18.57 8.39 -8.94
CA ASP A 86 18.52 8.21 -10.41
C ASP A 86 17.12 8.44 -11.02
N ALA A 87 16.11 8.75 -10.21
CA ALA A 87 14.73 8.89 -10.66
C ALA A 87 14.45 10.27 -11.30
N PRO A 88 13.80 10.35 -12.47
CA PRO A 88 13.29 11.60 -13.03
C PRO A 88 12.08 12.15 -12.24
N VAL A 89 11.38 11.32 -11.47
CA VAL A 89 10.34 11.73 -10.52
C VAL A 89 10.33 10.80 -9.31
N THR A 90 10.19 11.38 -8.11
CA THR A 90 9.83 10.64 -6.90
C THR A 90 8.51 11.18 -6.36
N PHE A 91 7.56 10.28 -6.13
CA PHE A 91 6.31 10.62 -5.47
C PHE A 91 6.49 10.56 -3.94
N VAL A 92 5.76 11.41 -3.23
CA VAL A 92 5.61 11.32 -1.77
C VAL A 92 4.15 11.04 -1.47
N ALA A 93 3.90 9.98 -0.71
CA ALA A 93 2.59 9.71 -0.13
C ALA A 93 2.56 10.26 1.29
N THR A 94 1.53 11.07 1.58
CA THR A 94 1.27 11.66 2.89
C THR A 94 -0.01 11.10 3.48
N SER A 95 -0.35 11.51 4.70
CA SER A 95 -1.70 11.33 5.23
C SER A 95 -2.11 12.52 6.08
N GLU A 96 -3.14 13.25 5.66
CA GLU A 96 -3.80 14.23 6.54
C GLU A 96 -4.56 13.51 7.66
N TRP A 97 -4.12 13.71 8.91
CA TRP A 97 -4.68 13.02 10.07
C TRP A 97 -6.16 13.32 10.27
N TRP A 98 -6.57 14.58 10.22
CA TRP A 98 -7.96 14.99 10.51
C TRP A 98 -8.97 14.29 9.61
N ARG A 99 -8.68 14.16 8.30
CA ARG A 99 -9.57 13.54 7.30
C ARG A 99 -9.94 12.09 7.63
N ASN A 100 -9.09 11.34 8.35
CA ASN A 100 -9.45 10.02 8.90
C ASN A 100 -9.96 10.09 10.36
N ALA A 101 -9.29 10.91 11.19
CA ALA A 101 -9.40 10.87 12.63
C ALA A 101 -10.75 11.34 13.18
N TRP A 102 -11.44 12.26 12.49
CA TRP A 102 -12.81 12.66 12.88
C TRP A 102 -13.78 11.48 13.04
N LYS A 103 -13.51 10.36 12.33
CA LYS A 103 -14.32 9.14 12.34
C LYS A 103 -13.66 7.97 13.06
N TYR A 104 -12.34 7.82 12.92
CA TYR A 104 -11.60 6.64 13.38
C TYR A 104 -10.59 6.92 14.50
N ARG A 105 -10.42 8.18 14.89
CA ARG A 105 -9.55 8.65 15.98
C ARG A 105 -8.13 8.13 15.83
N GLU A 106 -7.56 7.55 16.88
CA GLU A 106 -6.18 7.06 16.96
C GLU A 106 -5.90 5.93 15.94
N ARG A 107 -6.93 5.21 15.48
CA ARG A 107 -6.77 4.16 14.44
C ARG A 107 -6.35 4.72 13.07
N THR A 108 -6.44 6.04 12.89
CA THR A 108 -5.87 6.78 11.75
C THR A 108 -4.43 6.39 11.48
N TYR A 109 -3.60 6.19 12.50
CA TYR A 109 -2.19 5.83 12.30
C TYR A 109 -2.04 4.52 11.53
N ARG A 110 -2.81 3.48 11.87
CA ARG A 110 -2.86 2.23 11.09
C ARG A 110 -3.45 2.45 9.69
N HIS A 111 -4.52 3.27 9.59
CA HIS A 111 -5.17 3.53 8.31
C HIS A 111 -4.31 4.33 7.34
N ALA A 112 -3.39 5.17 7.82
CA ALA A 112 -2.42 5.91 7.01
C ALA A 112 -1.60 4.95 6.14
N PHE A 113 -0.99 3.94 6.74
CA PHE A 113 -0.21 2.93 6.03
C PHE A 113 -1.07 2.01 5.14
N TRP A 114 -2.27 1.62 5.59
CA TRP A 114 -3.20 0.84 4.75
C TRP A 114 -3.59 1.59 3.46
N ASP A 115 -4.09 2.81 3.60
CA ASP A 115 -4.63 3.58 2.48
C ASP A 115 -3.51 4.20 1.63
N ALA A 116 -2.31 4.43 2.18
CA ALA A 116 -1.13 4.78 1.40
C ALA A 116 -0.64 3.56 0.61
N GLY A 117 -0.60 2.38 1.23
CA GLY A 117 -0.24 1.14 0.57
C GLY A 117 -1.14 0.82 -0.64
N THR A 118 -2.47 1.04 -0.55
CA THR A 118 -3.35 0.82 -1.71
C THR A 118 -3.13 1.84 -2.84
N VAL A 119 -2.75 3.09 -2.51
CA VAL A 119 -2.34 4.12 -3.49
C VAL A 119 -1.00 3.74 -4.14
N LEU A 120 -0.03 3.29 -3.35
CA LEU A 120 1.29 2.84 -3.82
C LEU A 120 1.19 1.59 -4.69
N ALA A 121 0.35 0.60 -4.33
CA ALA A 121 0.12 -0.59 -5.15
C ALA A 121 -0.38 -0.25 -6.55
N ASN A 122 -1.34 0.68 -6.66
CA ASN A 122 -1.80 1.20 -7.94
C ASN A 122 -0.69 1.97 -8.68
N LEU A 123 0.09 2.79 -7.98
CA LEU A 123 1.19 3.59 -8.55
C LEU A 123 2.29 2.69 -9.14
N LEU A 124 2.75 1.70 -8.38
CA LEU A 124 3.72 0.68 -8.78
C LEU A 124 3.23 -0.07 -10.01
N ALA A 125 2.00 -0.58 -9.97
CA ALA A 125 1.43 -1.37 -11.07
C ALA A 125 1.24 -0.54 -12.36
N ALA A 126 0.83 0.74 -12.24
CA ALA A 126 0.74 1.65 -13.38
C ALA A 126 2.12 2.01 -13.96
N ALA A 127 3.14 2.18 -13.11
CA ALA A 127 4.51 2.45 -13.54
C ALA A 127 5.16 1.24 -14.23
N HIS A 128 5.10 0.06 -13.59
CA HIS A 128 5.61 -1.20 -14.14
C HIS A 128 4.88 -1.57 -15.44
N GLY A 129 3.55 -1.42 -15.48
CA GLY A 129 2.74 -1.62 -16.69
C GLY A 129 3.03 -0.64 -17.83
N SER A 130 3.63 0.51 -17.51
CA SER A 130 4.15 1.49 -18.49
C SER A 130 5.63 1.24 -18.86
N GLY A 131 6.25 0.17 -18.36
CA GLY A 131 7.66 -0.16 -18.60
C GLY A 131 8.67 0.63 -17.77
N HIS A 132 8.22 1.38 -16.75
CA HIS A 132 9.10 2.11 -15.84
C HIS A 132 9.43 1.29 -14.60
N ARG A 133 10.66 1.42 -14.09
CA ARG A 133 11.01 0.96 -12.74
C ARG A 133 10.23 1.79 -11.72
N ALA A 134 9.78 1.14 -10.65
CA ALA A 134 9.22 1.81 -9.48
C ALA A 134 9.43 0.94 -8.24
N ALA A 135 9.61 1.57 -7.08
CA ALA A 135 9.84 0.92 -5.79
C ALA A 135 9.19 1.73 -4.66
N VAL A 136 9.00 1.12 -3.49
CA VAL A 136 8.68 1.81 -2.23
C VAL A 136 9.98 2.18 -1.52
N VAL A 137 10.01 3.34 -0.87
CA VAL A 137 11.13 3.77 -0.02
C VAL A 137 10.57 4.25 1.32
N THR A 138 11.05 3.60 2.39
CA THR A 138 10.57 3.80 3.77
C THR A 138 11.63 4.41 4.68
N ALA A 139 12.93 4.20 4.42
CA ALA A 139 13.99 4.88 5.17
C ALA A 139 14.43 6.19 4.48
N PHE A 140 13.75 7.27 4.86
CA PHE A 140 14.11 8.65 4.57
C PHE A 140 14.19 9.45 5.86
N VAL A 141 15.02 10.51 5.89
CA VAL A 141 14.97 11.53 6.94
C VAL A 141 13.73 12.38 6.71
N ASP A 142 12.84 12.42 7.70
CA ASP A 142 11.49 12.98 7.56
C ASP A 142 11.45 14.50 7.38
N ASP A 143 12.21 15.24 8.20
CA ASP A 143 12.09 16.70 8.27
C ASP A 143 12.43 17.40 6.94
N PRO A 144 13.49 17.02 6.18
CA PRO A 144 13.73 17.53 4.83
C PRO A 144 12.64 17.18 3.80
N VAL A 145 11.81 16.16 4.05
CA VAL A 145 10.64 15.84 3.21
C VAL A 145 9.47 16.73 3.59
N VAL A 146 9.20 16.91 4.88
CA VAL A 146 8.21 17.87 5.42
C VAL A 146 8.50 19.29 4.91
N ASP A 147 9.75 19.75 5.00
CA ASP A 147 10.19 21.07 4.52
C ASP A 147 9.84 21.29 3.04
N ILE A 148 10.20 20.36 2.15
CA ILE A 148 9.97 20.56 0.70
C ILE A 148 8.48 20.47 0.32
N LEU A 149 7.65 19.75 1.08
CA LEU A 149 6.20 19.76 0.87
C LEU A 149 5.53 21.01 1.48
N GLY A 150 6.07 21.55 2.57
CA GLY A 150 5.49 22.69 3.28
C GLY A 150 4.24 22.31 4.10
N VAL A 151 4.22 21.11 4.67
CA VAL A 151 3.11 20.61 5.50
C VAL A 151 3.43 20.75 7.00
N ASP A 152 2.39 20.90 7.83
CA ASP A 152 2.54 20.81 9.29
C ASP A 152 2.39 19.33 9.73
N PRO A 153 3.42 18.69 10.30
CA PRO A 153 3.34 17.28 10.70
C PRO A 153 2.32 16.97 11.80
N ASP A 154 1.82 17.98 12.55
CA ASP A 154 0.67 17.80 13.46
C ASP A 154 -0.68 17.66 12.73
N GLU A 155 -0.72 17.94 11.42
CA GLU A 155 -1.92 17.85 10.57
C GLU A 155 -1.76 16.88 9.39
N GLU A 156 -0.61 16.89 8.70
CA GLU A 156 -0.29 16.04 7.57
C GLU A 156 1.22 15.74 7.52
N ALA A 157 1.61 14.47 7.41
CA ALA A 157 3.02 14.09 7.31
C ALA A 157 3.27 12.99 6.24
N PRO A 158 4.51 12.88 5.71
CA PRO A 158 4.90 11.82 4.77
C PRO A 158 4.93 10.44 5.45
N VAL A 159 4.48 9.41 4.72
CA VAL A 159 4.48 8.01 5.18
C VAL A 159 5.28 7.08 4.26
N ALA A 160 5.55 7.49 3.01
CA ALA A 160 6.37 6.73 2.06
C ALA A 160 6.84 7.61 0.89
N LEU A 161 7.98 7.27 0.29
CA LEU A 161 8.37 7.77 -1.03
C LEU A 161 8.25 6.66 -2.08
N ALA A 162 8.03 7.03 -3.34
CA ALA A 162 7.99 6.11 -4.47
C ALA A 162 8.73 6.71 -5.69
N PRO A 163 10.04 6.42 -5.87
CA PRO A 163 10.75 6.76 -7.10
C PRO A 163 10.18 6.01 -8.31
N VAL A 164 10.07 6.70 -9.44
CA VAL A 164 9.62 6.12 -10.71
C VAL A 164 10.55 6.54 -11.86
N GLY A 165 11.04 5.57 -12.60
CA GLY A 165 12.02 5.74 -13.69
C GLY A 165 13.46 5.41 -13.26
N SER A 166 14.40 5.76 -14.14
CA SER A 166 15.85 5.57 -13.99
C SER A 166 16.56 6.29 -15.16
N GLY A 167 17.85 6.56 -15.06
CA GLY A 167 18.65 7.24 -16.07
C GLY A 167 18.55 8.77 -16.01
N SER A 168 18.21 9.33 -14.85
CA SER A 168 18.16 10.78 -14.61
C SER A 168 18.83 11.11 -13.27
N PRO A 169 20.15 10.88 -13.15
CA PRO A 169 20.87 11.13 -11.90
C PRO A 169 20.77 12.59 -11.47
N VAL A 170 20.61 12.80 -10.16
CA VAL A 170 20.83 14.12 -9.55
C VAL A 170 22.30 14.55 -9.76
N PRO A 171 22.58 15.83 -10.03
CA PRO A 171 23.96 16.32 -10.12
C PRO A 171 24.77 16.09 -8.84
N ASP A 172 26.08 15.84 -8.97
CA ASP A 172 26.98 15.62 -7.82
C ASP A 172 27.06 16.83 -6.87
N ASP A 173 26.71 18.03 -7.35
CA ASP A 173 26.63 19.28 -6.60
C ASP A 173 25.20 19.66 -6.14
N ALA A 174 24.18 18.86 -6.50
CA ALA A 174 22.81 19.01 -6.02
C ALA A 174 22.65 18.45 -4.59
N GLY A 175 23.35 19.07 -3.64
CA GLY A 175 23.12 18.87 -2.21
C GLY A 175 21.72 19.34 -1.75
N PRO A 176 21.38 19.16 -0.46
CA PRO A 176 20.09 19.61 0.05
C PRO A 176 19.94 21.13 -0.10
N SER A 177 18.95 21.55 -0.86
CA SER A 177 18.59 22.96 -1.06
C SER A 177 18.15 23.59 0.27
N THR A 178 18.47 24.86 0.50
CA THR A 178 17.78 25.67 1.52
C THR A 178 16.34 25.86 1.11
N VAL A 179 15.40 25.53 2.00
CA VAL A 179 13.97 25.53 1.71
C VAL A 179 13.28 26.69 2.43
N ASP A 180 12.65 27.59 1.67
CA ASP A 180 11.81 28.64 2.25
C ASP A 180 10.46 28.06 2.73
N PRO A 181 9.90 28.47 3.89
CA PRO A 181 8.59 28.02 4.35
C PRO A 181 7.46 28.32 3.36
N ILE A 182 6.47 27.42 3.29
CA ILE A 182 5.19 27.65 2.62
C ILE A 182 4.17 27.96 3.71
N ASP A 183 3.63 29.18 3.74
CA ASP A 183 2.66 29.66 4.73
C ASP A 183 1.53 30.45 4.02
N PRO A 184 0.55 29.75 3.42
CA PRO A 184 -0.59 30.36 2.72
C PRO A 184 -1.76 30.64 3.66
N ASP A 185 -2.62 31.61 3.33
CA ASP A 185 -3.90 31.84 4.04
C ASP A 185 -4.86 30.63 3.90
N VAL A 186 -4.78 29.65 4.81
CA VAL A 186 -5.57 28.41 4.73
C VAL A 186 -7.04 28.64 5.12
N VAL A 187 -7.95 28.54 4.14
CA VAL A 187 -9.41 28.53 4.38
C VAL A 187 -9.90 27.10 4.59
N ARG A 188 -9.99 26.67 5.85
CA ARG A 188 -10.51 25.33 6.21
C ARG A 188 -12.03 25.24 6.07
N SER A 189 -12.53 24.07 5.68
CA SER A 189 -13.97 23.79 5.56
C SER A 189 -14.62 23.34 6.88
N SER A 190 -13.82 23.03 7.89
CA SER A 190 -14.21 22.66 9.25
C SER A 190 -13.06 22.94 10.21
N ASP A 191 -13.36 23.34 11.45
CA ASP A 191 -12.38 23.33 12.53
C ASP A 191 -12.02 21.86 12.89
N PRO A 192 -10.74 21.45 12.87
CA PRO A 192 -10.35 20.09 13.25
C PRO A 192 -10.40 19.88 14.76
N VAL A 193 -10.48 18.62 15.19
CA VAL A 193 -10.24 18.20 16.58
C VAL A 193 -8.93 17.44 16.63
N GLU A 194 -8.04 17.85 17.52
CA GLU A 194 -6.71 17.26 17.73
C GLU A 194 -6.80 15.80 18.19
N TYR A 195 -5.95 14.94 17.61
CA TYR A 195 -5.74 13.55 18.02
C TYR A 195 -4.22 13.31 18.21
N PRO A 196 -3.59 13.90 19.24
CA PRO A 196 -2.14 14.05 19.32
C PRO A 196 -1.35 12.74 19.25
N LEU A 197 -1.95 11.62 19.67
CA LEU A 197 -1.33 10.29 19.58
C LEU A 197 -1.00 9.83 18.15
N VAL A 198 -1.58 10.46 17.11
CA VAL A 198 -1.27 10.17 15.70
C VAL A 198 0.04 10.85 15.26
N PRO A 199 0.18 12.20 15.30
CA PRO A 199 1.46 12.85 15.02
C PRO A 199 2.54 12.56 16.06
N ASP A 200 2.20 12.25 17.32
CA ASP A 200 3.18 11.78 18.31
C ASP A 200 3.75 10.41 17.97
N ALA A 201 2.95 9.49 17.41
CA ALA A 201 3.47 8.21 16.93
C ALA A 201 4.42 8.43 15.74
N TRP A 202 3.98 9.21 14.75
CA TRP A 202 4.81 9.59 13.59
C TRP A 202 6.14 10.25 14.01
N ARG A 203 6.10 11.23 14.92
CA ARG A 203 7.29 11.89 15.48
C ARG A 203 8.31 10.93 16.10
N GLN A 204 7.84 9.82 16.67
CA GLN A 204 8.66 8.81 17.34
C GLN A 204 9.19 7.72 16.39
N SER A 205 8.62 7.57 15.19
CA SER A 205 9.11 6.66 14.15
C SER A 205 10.13 7.30 13.19
N ARG A 206 10.28 8.64 13.22
CA ARG A 206 11.18 9.41 12.34
C ARG A 206 12.64 8.95 12.38
N LEU A 207 13.37 9.24 11.31
CA LEU A 207 14.81 9.00 11.18
C LEU A 207 15.58 10.33 11.20
N ASP A 208 16.35 10.59 12.26
CA ASP A 208 17.02 11.89 12.46
C ASP A 208 18.09 12.23 11.40
N ASP A 209 18.77 11.22 10.82
CA ASP A 209 19.82 11.44 9.82
C ASP A 209 19.99 10.27 8.82
N GLY A 210 20.82 10.50 7.80
CA GLY A 210 21.10 9.50 6.77
C GLY A 210 21.93 8.28 7.25
N ALA A 211 22.55 8.33 8.43
CA ALA A 211 23.13 7.15 9.06
C ALA A 211 22.05 6.30 9.76
N ALA A 212 21.05 6.93 10.39
CA ALA A 212 19.86 6.25 10.89
C ALA A 212 19.10 5.55 9.74
N ALA A 213 18.87 6.24 8.61
CA ALA A 213 18.20 5.65 7.45
C ALA A 213 18.96 4.47 6.82
N ARG A 214 20.30 4.51 6.75
CA ARG A 214 21.11 3.35 6.33
C ARG A 214 21.04 2.21 7.34
N LYS A 215 21.26 2.48 8.61
CA LYS A 215 21.19 1.50 9.70
C LYS A 215 19.82 0.81 9.79
N TRP A 216 18.74 1.55 9.52
CA TRP A 216 17.39 1.02 9.47
C TRP A 216 17.27 -0.06 8.39
N ARG A 217 17.65 0.24 7.14
CA ARG A 217 17.67 -0.75 6.03
C ARG A 217 18.59 -1.94 6.31
N GLU A 218 19.79 -1.68 6.84
CA GLU A 218 20.77 -2.73 7.18
C GLU A 218 20.24 -3.70 8.23
N ARG A 219 19.56 -3.17 9.27
CA ARG A 219 18.85 -3.98 10.27
C ARG A 219 17.71 -4.78 9.63
N PHE A 220 16.90 -4.11 8.79
CA PHE A 220 15.72 -4.70 8.18
C PHE A 220 16.03 -5.88 7.27
N GLY A 221 17.04 -5.73 6.40
CA GLY A 221 17.49 -6.82 5.51
C GLY A 221 18.11 -8.01 6.26
N ALA A 222 18.53 -7.82 7.52
CA ALA A 222 18.96 -8.92 8.38
C ALA A 222 17.77 -9.58 9.09
N GLU A 223 16.83 -8.81 9.64
CA GLU A 223 15.64 -9.33 10.33
C GLU A 223 14.68 -10.05 9.35
N ALA A 224 14.45 -9.50 8.15
CA ALA A 224 13.63 -10.14 7.12
C ALA A 224 14.27 -11.40 6.50
N ALA A 225 15.60 -11.55 6.58
CA ALA A 225 16.28 -12.78 6.14
C ALA A 225 16.14 -13.94 7.15
N ASP A 226 15.93 -13.62 8.43
CA ASP A 226 15.67 -14.60 9.51
C ASP A 226 14.18 -14.98 9.57
N ALA A 227 13.28 -14.06 9.16
CA ALA A 227 11.84 -14.28 9.04
C ALA A 227 11.42 -15.20 7.87
N SER A 228 12.36 -15.66 7.03
CA SER A 228 12.08 -16.58 5.93
C SER A 228 11.77 -17.99 6.45
N LEU A 229 10.50 -18.26 6.80
CA LEU A 229 10.00 -19.60 7.15
C LEU A 229 10.23 -20.59 5.99
N GLY A 230 11.35 -21.33 6.04
CA GLY A 230 11.78 -22.18 4.93
C GLY A 230 13.05 -22.98 5.19
N ALA A 231 12.92 -24.11 5.90
CA ALA A 231 14.01 -25.08 6.04
C ALA A 231 13.59 -26.56 5.95
N GLU A 232 12.29 -26.89 5.87
CA GLU A 232 11.82 -28.22 5.45
C GLU A 232 10.38 -28.08 4.92
N ARG A 233 10.13 -28.45 3.64
CA ARG A 233 8.77 -28.58 3.10
C ARG A 233 8.29 -30.02 3.35
N PRO A 234 7.23 -30.25 4.13
CA PRO A 234 6.64 -31.58 4.29
C PRO A 234 5.83 -32.01 3.05
N ASP A 235 5.57 -33.32 2.94
CA ASP A 235 4.82 -33.91 1.83
C ASP A 235 3.29 -33.67 1.89
N ASP A 236 2.77 -33.04 2.95
CA ASP A 236 1.32 -32.81 3.17
C ASP A 236 0.83 -31.39 2.84
N TRP A 237 1.74 -30.48 2.48
CA TRP A 237 1.41 -29.15 1.96
C TRP A 237 0.68 -29.22 0.61
N VAL A 238 -0.31 -28.36 0.41
CA VAL A 238 -1.10 -28.31 -0.83
C VAL A 238 -0.41 -27.41 -1.85
N ASP A 239 0.15 -27.99 -2.91
CA ASP A 239 0.69 -27.26 -4.06
C ASP A 239 -0.37 -26.36 -4.72
N LEU A 240 0.01 -25.12 -5.06
CA LEU A 240 -0.80 -24.22 -5.86
C LEU A 240 -0.25 -24.11 -7.28
N ASP A 241 -1.18 -24.09 -8.25
CA ASP A 241 -0.91 -24.01 -9.68
C ASP A 241 -1.42 -22.67 -10.23
N PRO A 242 -0.65 -21.56 -10.13
CA PRO A 242 -1.03 -20.25 -10.64
C PRO A 242 -0.90 -20.17 -12.18
N VAL A 243 -1.47 -19.13 -12.78
CA VAL A 243 -1.32 -18.87 -14.22
C VAL A 243 0.12 -18.49 -14.56
N ASP A 244 0.74 -19.21 -15.49
CA ASP A 244 2.10 -18.95 -15.98
C ASP A 244 2.21 -17.56 -16.64
N ALA A 245 3.37 -16.90 -16.51
CA ALA A 245 3.60 -15.58 -17.08
C ALA A 245 3.33 -15.53 -18.60
N ASP A 246 3.73 -16.57 -19.35
CA ASP A 246 3.52 -16.70 -20.80
C ASP A 246 2.03 -16.87 -21.19
N THR A 247 1.18 -17.26 -20.24
CA THR A 247 -0.28 -17.44 -20.45
C THR A 247 -1.12 -16.39 -19.72
N ALA A 248 -0.47 -15.43 -19.04
CA ALA A 248 -1.13 -14.38 -18.30
C ALA A 248 -1.91 -13.45 -19.24
N SER A 249 -3.05 -12.97 -18.74
CA SER A 249 -3.90 -12.04 -19.49
C SER A 249 -3.18 -10.69 -19.65
N ALA A 250 -2.67 -10.39 -20.84
CA ALA A 250 -2.11 -9.10 -21.24
C ALA A 250 -3.15 -7.96 -21.33
N ARG A 251 -4.03 -7.85 -20.32
CA ARG A 251 -4.98 -6.75 -20.17
C ARG A 251 -4.29 -5.60 -19.43
N PRO A 252 -4.37 -4.38 -19.96
CA PRO A 252 -3.92 -3.17 -19.28
C PRO A 252 -4.48 -3.01 -17.85
N VAL A 253 -3.65 -2.45 -16.96
CA VAL A 253 -3.92 -2.36 -15.51
C VAL A 253 -4.88 -1.23 -15.14
N ASP A 254 -4.91 -0.18 -15.95
CA ASP A 254 -5.92 0.90 -15.93
C ASP A 254 -7.36 0.34 -15.95
N ALA A 255 -7.67 -0.57 -16.89
CA ALA A 255 -8.97 -1.23 -17.00
C ALA A 255 -9.31 -2.13 -15.80
N THR A 256 -8.31 -2.49 -14.98
CA THR A 256 -8.51 -3.17 -13.69
C THR A 256 -8.79 -2.16 -12.57
N ILE A 257 -8.04 -1.05 -12.54
CA ILE A 257 -8.17 0.05 -11.58
C ILE A 257 -9.51 0.78 -11.72
N GLU A 258 -9.94 1.12 -12.93
CA GLU A 258 -11.25 1.74 -13.23
C GLU A 258 -12.44 0.84 -12.85
N ARG A 259 -12.25 -0.48 -12.99
CA ARG A 259 -13.26 -1.49 -12.66
C ARG A 259 -13.33 -1.78 -11.16
N ARG A 260 -12.27 -1.50 -10.40
CA ARG A 260 -12.13 -1.87 -8.99
C ARG A 260 -13.27 -1.29 -8.14
N GLY A 261 -13.97 -2.19 -7.46
CA GLY A 261 -14.94 -1.85 -6.41
C GLY A 261 -14.41 -2.18 -5.02
N SER A 262 -15.31 -2.12 -4.04
CA SER A 262 -15.18 -2.88 -2.79
C SER A 262 -16.46 -3.69 -2.67
N LEU A 263 -16.37 -5.00 -2.87
CA LEU A 263 -17.55 -5.88 -2.91
C LEU A 263 -18.21 -5.94 -1.53
N ARG A 264 -19.54 -6.07 -1.50
CA ARG A 264 -20.35 -6.01 -0.27
C ARG A 264 -21.00 -7.34 0.08
N GLU A 265 -21.35 -8.12 -0.93
CA GLU A 265 -22.05 -9.40 -0.81
C GLU A 265 -21.39 -10.38 -1.79
N TYR A 266 -21.11 -11.59 -1.30
CA TYR A 266 -20.49 -12.67 -2.06
C TYR A 266 -21.53 -13.77 -2.28
N SER A 267 -21.46 -14.50 -3.39
CA SER A 267 -22.15 -15.79 -3.47
C SER A 267 -21.36 -16.87 -2.70
N HIS A 268 -21.99 -18.01 -2.45
CA HIS A 268 -21.34 -19.18 -1.87
C HIS A 268 -20.72 -20.10 -2.96
N ASP A 269 -20.73 -19.65 -4.23
CA ASP A 269 -20.12 -20.37 -5.35
C ASP A 269 -18.60 -20.47 -5.15
N PRO A 270 -17.96 -21.63 -5.39
CA PRO A 270 -16.53 -21.79 -5.16
C PRO A 270 -15.68 -21.04 -6.18
N VAL A 271 -14.46 -20.65 -5.81
CA VAL A 271 -13.43 -20.11 -6.71
C VAL A 271 -12.54 -21.27 -7.18
N SER A 272 -12.12 -21.33 -8.44
CA SER A 272 -11.24 -22.42 -8.90
C SER A 272 -9.83 -22.32 -8.32
N ALA A 273 -9.18 -23.45 -7.99
CA ALA A 273 -7.82 -23.48 -7.43
C ALA A 273 -6.83 -22.59 -8.20
N ARG A 274 -6.74 -22.74 -9.53
CA ARG A 274 -5.87 -21.92 -10.39
C ARG A 274 -6.20 -20.42 -10.35
N THR A 275 -7.46 -20.04 -10.10
CA THR A 275 -7.82 -18.62 -9.87
C THR A 275 -7.36 -18.15 -8.50
N PHE A 276 -7.61 -18.93 -7.45
CA PHE A 276 -7.19 -18.63 -6.08
C PHE A 276 -5.66 -18.50 -5.98
N ALA A 277 -4.92 -19.48 -6.51
CA ALA A 277 -3.46 -19.48 -6.65
C ALA A 277 -2.94 -18.23 -7.36
N THR A 278 -3.53 -17.86 -8.51
CA THR A 278 -3.12 -16.67 -9.28
C THR A 278 -3.38 -15.37 -8.51
N VAL A 279 -4.45 -15.29 -7.71
CA VAL A 279 -4.70 -14.11 -6.88
C VAL A 279 -3.66 -13.98 -5.77
N LEU A 280 -3.31 -15.08 -5.08
CA LEU A 280 -2.28 -15.06 -4.04
C LEU A 280 -0.90 -14.71 -4.60
N ASP A 281 -0.38 -15.49 -5.55
CA ASP A 281 0.96 -15.31 -6.13
C ASP A 281 1.19 -13.87 -6.64
N ARG A 282 0.28 -13.37 -7.50
CA ARG A 282 0.43 -12.03 -8.08
C ARG A 282 0.31 -10.91 -7.05
N ALA A 283 -0.42 -11.14 -5.96
CA ALA A 283 -0.65 -10.12 -4.94
C ALA A 283 0.37 -10.13 -3.79
N LEU A 284 1.03 -11.25 -3.53
CA LEU A 284 1.79 -11.50 -2.29
C LEU A 284 3.25 -11.90 -2.54
N GLY A 285 3.67 -12.05 -3.81
CA GLY A 285 5.07 -12.25 -4.18
C GLY A 285 5.98 -11.02 -4.00
N GLY A 286 5.78 -10.22 -2.94
CA GLY A 286 6.56 -9.03 -2.59
C GLY A 286 6.53 -7.86 -3.60
N VAL A 287 7.11 -6.72 -3.22
CA VAL A 287 7.36 -5.58 -4.11
C VAL A 287 8.80 -5.08 -3.97
N PRO A 288 9.36 -4.37 -4.97
CA PRO A 288 10.64 -3.70 -4.80
C PRO A 288 10.53 -2.62 -3.71
N ALA A 289 11.26 -2.80 -2.61
CA ALA A 289 11.35 -1.84 -1.52
C ALA A 289 12.82 -1.60 -1.11
N ASP A 290 13.13 -0.46 -0.51
CA ASP A 290 14.49 -0.10 -0.11
C ASP A 290 15.06 -0.95 1.04
N CYS A 291 14.18 -1.68 1.73
CA CYS A 291 14.47 -2.45 2.93
C CYS A 291 14.88 -3.91 2.69
N PHE A 292 14.49 -4.53 1.57
CA PHE A 292 14.81 -5.92 1.23
C PHE A 292 16.10 -6.10 0.41
N GLY A 293 16.71 -4.99 -0.02
CA GLY A 293 17.86 -5.02 -0.91
C GLY A 293 17.48 -5.12 -2.40
N ALA A 294 18.45 -4.84 -3.28
CA ALA A 294 18.19 -4.56 -4.69
C ALA A 294 17.73 -5.81 -5.48
N GLY A 295 16.41 -5.95 -5.65
CA GLY A 295 15.79 -6.97 -6.48
C GLY A 295 15.39 -8.25 -5.75
N ALA A 296 15.53 -8.31 -4.42
CA ALA A 296 14.85 -9.33 -3.63
C ALA A 296 13.34 -9.05 -3.60
N LEU A 297 12.55 -10.12 -3.67
CA LEU A 297 11.12 -10.09 -3.38
C LEU A 297 10.93 -10.92 -2.11
N ALA A 298 10.71 -10.22 -1.01
CA ALA A 298 10.44 -10.76 0.31
C ALA A 298 9.24 -10.00 0.91
N GLY A 299 8.77 -10.45 2.06
CA GLY A 299 7.74 -9.79 2.85
C GLY A 299 8.01 -9.92 4.35
N LEU A 300 7.19 -9.21 5.12
CA LEU A 300 7.15 -9.15 6.59
C LEU A 300 5.85 -9.74 7.15
N VAL A 301 4.91 -10.07 6.25
CA VAL A 301 3.52 -10.36 6.56
C VAL A 301 3.18 -11.78 6.11
N ASP A 302 3.24 -12.73 7.04
CA ASP A 302 2.81 -14.11 6.78
C ASP A 302 1.29 -14.18 6.54
N VAL A 303 0.88 -14.96 5.54
CA VAL A 303 -0.46 -14.83 4.95
C VAL A 303 -1.37 -16.00 5.31
N TYR A 304 -2.19 -15.80 6.33
CA TYR A 304 -3.20 -16.76 6.75
C TYR A 304 -4.47 -16.70 5.91
N CYS A 305 -4.71 -17.75 5.13
CA CYS A 305 -5.85 -17.94 4.24
C CYS A 305 -6.97 -18.75 4.91
N LEU A 306 -8.08 -18.09 5.26
CA LEU A 306 -9.31 -18.75 5.72
C LEU A 306 -10.11 -19.25 4.50
N VAL A 307 -9.86 -20.49 4.10
CA VAL A 307 -10.48 -21.14 2.92
C VAL A 307 -11.85 -21.69 3.27
N HIS A 308 -12.87 -21.30 2.50
CA HIS A 308 -14.26 -21.76 2.71
C HIS A 308 -14.94 -22.35 1.46
N ALA A 309 -14.43 -22.05 0.26
CA ALA A 309 -15.04 -22.47 -1.01
C ALA A 309 -14.03 -22.29 -2.17
N VAL A 310 -12.99 -23.13 -2.19
CA VAL A 310 -12.04 -23.22 -3.31
C VAL A 310 -12.13 -24.62 -3.91
N GLU A 311 -12.22 -24.74 -5.23
CA GLU A 311 -12.35 -26.02 -5.91
C GLU A 311 -11.05 -26.83 -5.74
N GLY A 312 -11.11 -27.96 -5.04
CA GLY A 312 -9.95 -28.84 -4.83
C GLY A 312 -9.09 -28.55 -3.59
N VAL A 313 -9.43 -27.52 -2.81
CA VAL A 313 -8.81 -27.25 -1.49
C VAL A 313 -9.89 -27.44 -0.42
N GLU A 314 -9.59 -28.17 0.65
CA GLU A 314 -10.56 -28.38 1.73
C GLU A 314 -10.84 -27.07 2.49
N PRO A 315 -12.04 -26.89 3.08
CA PRO A 315 -12.28 -25.77 4.00
C PRO A 315 -11.39 -25.88 5.24
N GLY A 316 -10.66 -24.81 5.55
CA GLY A 316 -9.64 -24.79 6.59
C GLY A 316 -8.95 -23.43 6.66
N THR A 317 -8.19 -23.19 7.74
CA THR A 317 -7.23 -22.10 7.83
C THR A 317 -5.87 -22.64 7.43
N TYR A 318 -5.26 -21.95 6.48
CA TYR A 318 -3.96 -22.30 5.92
C TYR A 318 -2.99 -21.13 6.07
N GLU A 319 -1.70 -21.41 6.18
CA GLU A 319 -0.66 -20.43 5.89
C GLU A 319 -0.29 -20.55 4.40
N TYR A 320 -0.12 -19.43 3.70
CA TYR A 320 0.37 -19.41 2.32
C TYR A 320 1.85 -19.06 2.28
N HIS A 321 2.66 -19.99 1.78
CA HIS A 321 4.11 -19.87 1.65
C HIS A 321 4.48 -19.39 0.24
N PRO A 322 4.78 -18.09 0.01
CA PRO A 322 4.88 -17.54 -1.35
C PRO A 322 6.05 -18.13 -2.14
N GLY A 323 7.20 -18.32 -1.51
CA GLY A 323 8.40 -18.90 -2.13
C GLY A 323 8.27 -20.37 -2.52
N ALA A 324 7.35 -21.11 -1.89
CA ALA A 324 7.00 -22.49 -2.25
C ALA A 324 5.77 -22.58 -3.16
N CYS A 325 5.02 -21.47 -3.29
CA CYS A 325 3.67 -21.40 -3.86
C CYS A 325 2.76 -22.56 -3.39
N ALA A 326 2.66 -22.72 -2.07
CA ALA A 326 1.93 -23.82 -1.43
C ALA A 326 1.13 -23.33 -0.21
N LEU A 327 0.18 -24.15 0.24
CA LEU A 327 -0.58 -23.94 1.48
C LEU A 327 -0.21 -24.99 2.54
N GLU A 328 0.14 -24.54 3.73
CA GLU A 328 0.25 -25.36 4.94
C GLU A 328 -1.07 -25.33 5.71
N ARG A 329 -1.58 -26.48 6.18
CA ARG A 329 -2.87 -26.53 6.90
C ARG A 329 -2.68 -26.33 8.40
N VAL A 330 -3.00 -25.14 8.89
CA VAL A 330 -2.91 -24.79 10.32
C VAL A 330 -4.03 -25.44 11.13
N ARG A 331 -5.30 -25.29 10.71
CA ARG A 331 -6.47 -25.79 11.48
C ARG A 331 -7.74 -25.85 10.65
N ASP A 332 -8.78 -26.50 11.17
CA ASP A 332 -10.13 -26.41 10.63
C ASP A 332 -10.77 -25.04 10.90
N THR A 333 -11.67 -24.61 10.01
CA THR A 333 -12.39 -23.33 10.11
C THR A 333 -13.79 -23.38 9.51
N ASP A 334 -14.63 -22.44 9.89
CA ASP A 334 -15.94 -22.19 9.30
C ASP A 334 -16.16 -20.68 9.05
N ARG A 335 -17.31 -20.33 8.46
CA ARG A 335 -17.66 -18.95 8.10
C ARG A 335 -18.13 -18.11 9.29
N GLU A 336 -18.47 -18.71 10.42
CA GLU A 336 -18.89 -18.02 11.64
C GLU A 336 -17.65 -17.51 12.38
N ALA A 337 -16.65 -18.37 12.57
CA ALA A 337 -15.33 -17.99 13.08
C ALA A 337 -14.69 -16.85 12.25
N ALA A 338 -14.71 -16.94 10.91
CA ALA A 338 -14.20 -15.88 10.04
C ALA A 338 -14.92 -14.53 10.21
N GLY A 339 -16.22 -14.54 10.56
CA GLY A 339 -17.00 -13.33 10.88
C GLY A 339 -16.72 -12.78 12.28
N GLU A 340 -16.48 -13.66 13.25
CA GLU A 340 -16.15 -13.35 14.65
C GLU A 340 -14.79 -12.64 14.82
N LEU A 341 -13.92 -12.65 13.81
CA LEU A 341 -12.57 -12.08 13.84
C LEU A 341 -12.46 -10.60 13.40
N ALA A 342 -13.56 -9.83 13.30
CA ALA A 342 -13.60 -8.58 12.50
C ALA A 342 -13.40 -7.17 13.18
N LEU A 343 -13.21 -6.96 14.51
CA LEU A 343 -13.40 -5.62 15.14
C LEU A 343 -12.50 -5.09 16.32
N GLY A 344 -11.17 -5.27 16.30
CA GLY A 344 -10.14 -4.52 17.08
C GLY A 344 -9.84 -4.99 18.52
N GLN A 345 -8.73 -4.65 19.19
CA GLN A 345 -7.50 -3.84 18.94
C GLN A 345 -6.34 -4.56 19.70
N SER A 346 -5.02 -4.28 19.70
CA SER A 346 -4.01 -3.44 18.97
C SER A 346 -2.62 -3.94 19.49
N VAL A 347 -1.41 -3.66 18.97
CA VAL A 347 -0.74 -2.53 18.28
C VAL A 347 0.27 -3.11 17.25
N VAL A 348 0.91 -2.33 16.35
CA VAL A 348 1.77 -2.85 15.25
C VAL A 348 2.92 -1.88 14.87
N GLY A 349 3.97 -2.35 14.18
CA GLY A 349 5.05 -1.53 13.59
C GLY A 349 4.87 -1.15 12.10
N ASP A 350 5.46 -0.03 11.70
CA ASP A 350 4.96 0.81 10.60
C ASP A 350 5.27 0.30 9.18
N ALA A 351 6.50 -0.15 8.91
CA ALA A 351 6.86 -0.64 7.58
C ALA A 351 6.09 -1.92 7.20
N ALA A 352 5.82 -2.81 8.16
CA ALA A 352 4.98 -3.97 7.96
C ALA A 352 3.51 -3.57 7.71
N GLN A 353 3.01 -2.49 8.34
CA GLN A 353 1.67 -1.95 8.03
C GLN A 353 1.60 -1.36 6.61
N LEU A 354 2.68 -0.75 6.13
CA LEU A 354 2.73 -0.23 4.76
C LEU A 354 2.77 -1.37 3.74
N GLU A 355 3.57 -2.42 3.99
CA GLU A 355 3.56 -3.63 3.17
C GLU A 355 2.18 -4.29 3.15
N ALA A 356 1.55 -4.49 4.31
CA ALA A 356 0.20 -5.04 4.41
C ALA A 356 -0.84 -4.16 3.69
N GLY A 357 -0.62 -2.85 3.60
CA GLY A 357 -1.40 -1.92 2.77
C GLY A 357 -1.14 -2.08 1.27
N VAL A 358 0.11 -2.27 0.87
CA VAL A 358 0.51 -2.52 -0.53
C VAL A 358 -0.06 -3.85 -1.00
N ASP A 359 0.09 -4.91 -0.22
CA ASP A 359 -0.44 -6.24 -0.55
C ASP A 359 -1.97 -6.28 -0.47
N LEU A 360 -2.60 -5.53 0.44
CA LEU A 360 -4.06 -5.26 0.36
C LEU A 360 -4.44 -4.60 -0.98
N GLY A 361 -3.65 -3.62 -1.44
CA GLY A 361 -3.83 -2.97 -2.74
C GLY A 361 -3.65 -3.93 -3.92
N ARG A 362 -2.61 -4.77 -3.88
CA ARG A 362 -2.34 -5.79 -4.90
C ARG A 362 -3.38 -6.91 -4.88
N LEU A 363 -3.90 -7.29 -3.72
CA LEU A 363 -5.02 -8.23 -3.57
C LEU A 363 -6.29 -7.66 -4.21
N TYR A 364 -6.57 -6.37 -4.05
CA TYR A 364 -7.62 -5.70 -4.85
C TYR A 364 -7.33 -5.80 -6.35
N LEU A 365 -6.12 -5.46 -6.82
CA LEU A 365 -5.78 -5.48 -8.25
C LEU A 365 -5.87 -6.90 -8.85
N ALA A 366 -5.23 -7.89 -8.25
CA ALA A 366 -5.25 -9.28 -8.69
C ALA A 366 -6.68 -9.83 -8.71
N THR A 367 -7.45 -9.61 -7.65
CA THR A 367 -8.88 -9.97 -7.61
C THR A 367 -9.66 -9.31 -8.75
N TYR A 368 -9.49 -7.99 -8.96
CA TYR A 368 -10.21 -7.26 -10.00
C TYR A 368 -9.64 -7.44 -11.42
N ALA A 369 -8.52 -8.15 -11.61
CA ALA A 369 -8.09 -8.66 -12.92
C ALA A 369 -8.95 -9.84 -13.40
N HIS A 370 -9.50 -10.64 -12.48
CA HIS A 370 -10.43 -11.72 -12.79
C HIS A 370 -11.87 -11.17 -12.93
N LEU A 371 -12.46 -11.27 -14.13
CA LEU A 371 -13.72 -10.58 -14.44
C LEU A 371 -14.90 -10.98 -13.53
N GLY A 372 -14.96 -12.24 -13.11
CA GLY A 372 -16.01 -12.80 -12.26
C GLY A 372 -15.78 -12.72 -10.75
N LEU A 373 -14.72 -12.04 -10.27
CA LEU A 373 -14.44 -11.84 -8.85
C LEU A 373 -14.67 -10.38 -8.41
N GLY A 374 -14.86 -10.21 -7.11
CA GLY A 374 -14.66 -8.95 -6.39
C GLY A 374 -14.06 -9.23 -5.01
N GLY A 375 -13.62 -8.17 -4.33
CA GLY A 375 -12.98 -8.30 -3.02
C GLY A 375 -13.11 -7.03 -2.19
N ARG A 376 -12.71 -7.11 -0.92
CA ARG A 376 -12.81 -6.02 0.07
C ARG A 376 -11.86 -6.23 1.25
N GLY A 377 -11.24 -5.14 1.70
CA GLY A 377 -10.54 -5.03 2.98
C GLY A 377 -11.46 -4.77 4.18
N PHE A 378 -11.07 -5.28 5.35
CA PHE A 378 -11.80 -5.26 6.60
C PHE A 378 -10.89 -4.90 7.79
N THR A 379 -11.50 -4.45 8.88
CA THR A 379 -10.88 -4.49 10.21
C THR A 379 -10.92 -5.92 10.78
N PHE A 380 -10.17 -6.16 11.86
CA PHE A 380 -10.10 -7.44 12.55
C PHE A 380 -9.87 -7.25 14.06
N PHE A 381 -10.26 -8.23 14.88
CA PHE A 381 -10.00 -8.31 16.33
C PHE A 381 -8.59 -8.84 16.55
N ASP A 382 -7.66 -7.95 16.88
CA ASP A 382 -6.23 -8.27 16.92
C ASP A 382 -5.92 -9.43 17.88
N GLU A 383 -6.38 -9.33 19.14
CA GLU A 383 -6.25 -10.40 20.14
C GLU A 383 -6.88 -11.72 19.69
N ARG A 384 -8.13 -11.68 19.17
CA ARG A 384 -8.84 -12.90 18.74
C ARG A 384 -8.19 -13.59 17.54
N VAL A 385 -7.58 -12.84 16.62
CA VAL A 385 -6.83 -13.44 15.50
C VAL A 385 -5.59 -14.14 16.03
N GLY A 386 -4.87 -13.54 16.99
CA GLY A 386 -3.79 -14.20 17.71
C GLY A 386 -4.25 -15.48 18.42
N GLU A 387 -5.30 -15.41 19.24
CA GLU A 387 -5.91 -16.58 19.91
C GLU A 387 -6.38 -17.67 18.91
N TYR A 388 -6.85 -17.27 17.73
CA TYR A 388 -7.37 -18.16 16.70
C TYR A 388 -6.27 -18.88 15.91
N LEU A 389 -5.14 -18.22 15.63
CA LEU A 389 -3.97 -18.85 15.02
C LEU A 389 -3.16 -19.63 16.06
N GLY A 390 -3.16 -19.16 17.32
CA GLY A 390 -2.51 -19.81 18.46
C GLY A 390 -0.99 -19.85 18.31
N ASP A 391 -0.38 -20.89 18.88
CA ASP A 391 1.07 -21.12 18.90
C ASP A 391 1.72 -21.08 17.50
N HIS A 392 0.96 -21.30 16.42
CA HIS A 392 1.44 -21.22 15.03
C HIS A 392 1.87 -19.80 14.64
N ALA A 393 1.14 -18.77 15.09
CA ALA A 393 1.49 -17.38 14.85
C ALA A 393 2.49 -16.82 15.87
N GLY A 394 2.73 -17.51 17.00
CA GLY A 394 3.68 -17.06 18.03
C GLY A 394 3.39 -15.63 18.53
N ASP A 395 4.40 -14.75 18.41
CA ASP A 395 4.32 -13.33 18.78
C ASP A 395 3.84 -12.41 17.63
N GLN A 396 3.32 -12.96 16.52
CA GLN A 396 2.87 -12.17 15.35
C GLN A 396 1.62 -11.34 15.66
N LEU A 397 1.56 -10.17 15.02
CA LEU A 397 0.49 -9.20 15.21
C LEU A 397 -0.28 -9.02 13.89
N PRO A 398 -1.62 -9.16 13.88
CA PRO A 398 -2.37 -9.17 12.63
C PRO A 398 -2.38 -7.79 11.96
N MET A 399 -2.12 -7.80 10.65
CA MET A 399 -1.70 -6.63 9.90
C MET A 399 -2.85 -5.98 9.12
N THR A 400 -3.51 -6.77 8.28
CA THR A 400 -4.62 -6.42 7.38
C THR A 400 -5.59 -7.62 7.30
N LEU A 401 -6.83 -7.41 6.86
CA LEU A 401 -7.75 -8.51 6.53
C LEU A 401 -8.42 -8.22 5.19
N PHE A 402 -8.39 -9.18 4.27
CA PHE A 402 -9.02 -9.09 2.96
C PHE A 402 -9.83 -10.37 2.67
N ALA A 403 -10.99 -10.20 2.06
CA ALA A 403 -11.76 -11.31 1.50
C ALA A 403 -12.03 -11.07 0.01
N PHE A 404 -12.04 -12.15 -0.77
CA PHE A 404 -12.45 -12.15 -2.17
C PHE A 404 -13.35 -13.35 -2.50
N GLY A 405 -14.07 -13.25 -3.61
CA GLY A 405 -14.97 -14.29 -4.08
C GLY A 405 -15.82 -13.83 -5.25
N LYS A 406 -16.76 -14.68 -5.67
CA LYS A 406 -17.74 -14.36 -6.71
C LYS A 406 -18.79 -13.37 -6.15
N PRO A 407 -19.17 -12.30 -6.88
CA PRO A 407 -20.27 -11.42 -6.48
C PRO A 407 -21.60 -12.16 -6.36
N SER A 408 -22.40 -11.85 -5.34
CA SER A 408 -23.79 -12.32 -5.24
C SER A 408 -24.63 -11.80 -6.41
N GLU A 409 -25.72 -12.50 -6.75
CA GLU A 409 -26.61 -12.08 -7.84
C GLU A 409 -27.25 -10.70 -7.59
N SER A 410 -27.48 -10.35 -6.32
CA SER A 410 -27.96 -9.04 -5.85
C SER A 410 -27.03 -7.86 -6.21
N VAL A 411 -25.75 -8.12 -6.51
CA VAL A 411 -24.72 -7.09 -6.75
C VAL A 411 -24.10 -7.19 -8.17
N ARG A 412 -24.71 -7.99 -9.07
CA ARG A 412 -24.31 -8.11 -10.49
C ARG A 412 -25.01 -7.11 -11.43
N GLY A 413 -25.85 -6.21 -10.91
CA GLY A 413 -26.60 -5.18 -11.66
C GLY A 413 -25.92 -3.82 -11.71
#